data_AF-F4MUB0-F1
#
_entry.id   AF-F4MUB0-F1
#
_cell.length_a   1.000
_cell.length_b   1.000
_cell.length_c   1.000
_cell.angle_alpha   90.00
_cell.angle_beta   90.00
_cell.angle_gamma   90.00
#
_symmetry.space_group_name_H-M   'P 1'
#
loop_
_entity.id
_entity.type
_entity.pdbx_description
1 polymer ?
#
loop_
_entity_poly.entity_id
_entity_poly.type
_entity_poly.pdbx_seq_one_letter_code
_entity_poly.pdbx_strand_id
1 'polypeptide(L)'
;MKSEVKSHYVRCNTECEMWGISISDACILFDSKVLWGHTFYILTDQVQEYFKREHMILQKNTYGIINEHLKYIWEMDEEVRKKTSIYSYILTRNHISRSAIHKIVREMTLAGDIIVNRGRLFDFKYPAKAL
;
A
#
# COMPACT_ATOMS: atom_id res chain seq x y z
N MET A 1 -4.53 3.90 -24.64
CA MET A 1 -3.19 4.47 -24.83
C MET A 1 -2.16 3.39 -24.54
N LYS A 2 -1.54 2.77 -25.56
CA LYS A 2 -0.44 1.82 -25.37
C LYS A 2 0.81 2.64 -25.10
N SER A 3 1.22 2.73 -23.85
CA SER A 3 2.53 3.26 -23.49
C SER A 3 3.61 2.31 -24.04
N GLU A 4 4.60 2.85 -24.76
CA GLU A 4 5.78 2.10 -25.24
C GLU A 4 6.68 1.59 -24.10
N VAL A 5 6.45 2.07 -22.89
CA VAL A 5 7.18 1.63 -21.70
C VAL A 5 6.48 0.40 -21.10
N LYS A 6 7.13 -0.77 -21.16
CA LYS A 6 6.79 -1.93 -20.33
C LYS A 6 7.00 -1.55 -18.86
N SER A 7 6.01 -0.88 -18.29
CA SER A 7 6.11 -0.19 -17.00
C SER A 7 5.70 -1.05 -15.82
N HIS A 8 5.07 -2.20 -16.07
CA HIS A 8 4.49 -3.05 -15.03
C HIS A 8 4.71 -4.52 -15.33
N TYR A 9 5.09 -5.30 -14.32
CA TYR A 9 5.11 -6.75 -14.34
C TYR A 9 4.29 -7.26 -13.16
N VAL A 10 3.58 -8.37 -13.37
CA VAL A 10 2.85 -9.08 -12.30
C VAL A 10 3.76 -10.16 -11.77
N ARG A 11 3.85 -10.28 -10.44
CA ARG A 11 4.59 -11.34 -9.76
C ARG A 11 3.66 -12.05 -8.78
N CYS A 12 3.58 -13.37 -8.88
CA CYS A 12 2.91 -14.19 -7.89
C CYS A 12 3.81 -14.33 -6.65
N ASN A 13 3.30 -13.94 -5.48
CA ASN A 13 4.03 -14.09 -4.20
C ASN A 13 3.86 -15.50 -3.60
N THR A 14 2.90 -16.26 -4.13
CA THR A 14 2.57 -17.65 -3.76
C THR A 14 2.31 -18.44 -5.04
N GLU A 15 2.05 -19.74 -4.90
CA GLU A 15 1.49 -20.53 -6.00
C GLU A 15 0.11 -19.97 -6.38
N CYS A 16 -0.10 -19.71 -7.67
CA CYS A 16 -1.29 -19.06 -8.21
C CYS A 16 -1.66 -19.65 -9.58
N GLU A 17 -2.95 -19.71 -9.86
CA GLU A 17 -3.49 -19.95 -11.20
C GLU A 17 -4.01 -18.64 -11.80
N MET A 18 -3.83 -18.46 -13.11
CA MET A 18 -4.23 -17.25 -13.83
C MET A 18 -4.89 -17.62 -15.15
N TRP A 19 -5.94 -16.86 -15.50
CA TRP A 19 -6.59 -16.94 -16.81
C TRP A 19 -6.29 -15.68 -17.61
N GLY A 20 -5.93 -15.88 -18.88
CA GLY A 20 -5.76 -14.81 -19.85
C GLY A 20 -6.89 -14.85 -20.87
N ILE A 21 -7.39 -13.67 -21.26
CA ILE A 21 -8.35 -13.50 -22.34
C ILE A 21 -7.88 -12.35 -23.22
N SER A 22 -8.16 -12.42 -24.52
CA SER A 22 -7.86 -11.29 -25.42
C SER A 22 -8.75 -10.09 -25.04
N ILE A 23 -8.28 -8.87 -25.31
CA ILE A 23 -9.07 -7.66 -25.05
C ILE A 23 -10.39 -7.72 -25.83
N SER A 24 -10.37 -8.24 -27.06
CA SER A 24 -11.57 -8.36 -27.90
C SER A 24 -12.61 -9.28 -27.26
N ASP A 25 -12.18 -10.47 -26.84
CA ASP A 25 -13.08 -11.45 -26.23
C ASP A 25 -13.58 -10.99 -24.85
N ALA A 26 -12.73 -10.27 -24.11
CA ALA A 26 -13.13 -9.63 -22.85
C ALA A 26 -14.23 -8.60 -23.06
N CYS A 27 -14.12 -7.71 -24.06
CA CYS A 27 -15.15 -6.74 -24.37
C CYS A 27 -16.48 -7.41 -24.73
N ILE A 28 -16.45 -8.42 -25.61
CA ILE A 28 -17.64 -9.21 -25.98
C ILE A 28 -18.28 -9.85 -24.74
N LEU A 29 -17.46 -10.41 -23.84
CA LEU A 29 -17.94 -11.00 -22.60
C LEU A 29 -18.57 -9.93 -21.69
N PHE A 30 -17.94 -8.77 -21.55
CA PHE A 30 -18.44 -7.69 -20.70
C PHE A 30 -19.76 -7.12 -21.19
N ASP A 31 -19.94 -6.99 -22.50
CA ASP A 31 -21.20 -6.58 -23.13
C ASP A 31 -22.28 -7.65 -22.92
N SER A 32 -21.99 -8.89 -23.35
CA SER A 32 -22.98 -9.97 -23.37
C SER A 32 -23.45 -10.42 -21.98
N LYS A 33 -22.64 -10.16 -20.95
CA LYS A 33 -22.94 -10.51 -19.55
C LYS A 33 -23.24 -9.31 -18.67
N VAL A 34 -23.29 -8.10 -19.23
CA VAL A 34 -23.57 -6.84 -18.50
C VAL A 34 -22.58 -6.64 -17.33
N LEU A 35 -21.29 -6.92 -17.57
CA LEU A 35 -20.25 -6.89 -16.52
C LEU A 35 -19.52 -5.56 -16.41
N TRP A 36 -19.77 -4.59 -17.30
CA TRP A 36 -19.06 -3.31 -17.30
C TRP A 36 -19.13 -2.57 -15.97
N GLY A 37 -20.23 -2.69 -15.22
CA GLY A 37 -20.33 -2.13 -13.86
C GLY A 37 -19.28 -2.74 -12.92
N HIS A 38 -19.15 -4.07 -12.90
CA HIS A 38 -18.12 -4.77 -12.11
C HIS A 38 -16.71 -4.43 -12.57
N THR A 39 -16.47 -4.39 -13.88
CA THR A 39 -15.19 -3.98 -14.46
C THR A 39 -14.83 -2.55 -14.03
N PHE A 40 -15.80 -1.64 -14.03
CA PHE A 40 -15.60 -0.25 -13.58
C PHE A 40 -15.25 -0.16 -12.10
N TYR A 41 -15.91 -0.94 -11.24
CA TYR A 41 -15.54 -1.02 -9.82
C TYR A 41 -14.11 -1.48 -9.62
N ILE A 42 -13.68 -2.54 -10.32
CA ILE A 42 -12.30 -3.05 -10.26
C ILE A 42 -11.30 -1.98 -10.73
N LEU A 43 -11.58 -1.31 -11.84
CA LEU A 43 -10.71 -0.24 -12.35
C LEU A 43 -10.63 0.94 -11.38
N THR A 44 -11.74 1.33 -10.76
CA THR A 44 -11.79 2.44 -9.81
C THR A 44 -11.01 2.12 -8.55
N ASP A 45 -11.14 0.90 -8.02
CA ASP A 45 -10.35 0.41 -6.89
C ASP A 45 -8.84 0.47 -7.18
N GLN A 46 -8.42 0.01 -8.37
CA GLN A 46 -7.02 0.12 -8.80
C GLN A 46 -6.53 1.57 -8.89
N VAL A 47 -7.37 2.49 -9.39
CA VAL A 47 -7.03 3.93 -9.43
C VAL A 47 -6.89 4.51 -8.02
N GLN A 48 -7.75 4.14 -7.08
CA GLN A 48 -7.63 4.56 -5.69
C GLN A 48 -6.32 4.07 -5.06
N GLU A 49 -5.90 2.83 -5.34
CA GLU A 49 -4.60 2.32 -4.91
C GLU A 49 -3.41 3.09 -5.50
N TYR A 50 -3.51 3.57 -6.75
CA TYR A 50 -2.49 4.45 -7.32
C TYR A 50 -2.40 5.79 -6.60
N PHE A 51 -3.53 6.45 -6.29
CA PHE A 51 -3.53 7.71 -5.54
C PHE A 51 -2.98 7.53 -4.12
N LYS A 52 -3.35 6.43 -3.46
CA LYS A 52 -2.81 6.00 -2.17
C LYS A 52 -1.30 5.89 -2.19
N ARG A 53 -0.75 5.20 -3.20
CA ARG A 53 0.69 5.08 -3.42
C ARG A 53 1.35 6.42 -3.75
N GLU A 54 0.73 7.24 -4.58
CA GLU A 54 1.24 8.57 -4.91
C GLU A 54 1.33 9.45 -3.66
N HIS A 55 0.31 9.41 -2.79
CA HIS A 55 0.32 10.13 -1.53
C HIS A 55 1.47 9.69 -0.61
N MET A 56 1.83 8.40 -0.59
CA MET A 56 3.02 7.93 0.15
C MET A 56 4.33 8.51 -0.43
N ILE A 57 4.44 8.60 -1.76
CA ILE A 57 5.66 9.04 -2.46
C ILE A 57 5.83 10.56 -2.37
N LEU A 58 4.73 11.32 -2.42
CA LEU A 58 4.74 12.79 -2.39
C LEU A 58 4.97 13.39 -0.99
N GLN A 59 5.18 12.56 0.04
CA GLN A 59 5.49 13.05 1.37
C GLN A 59 6.80 13.84 1.39
N LYS A 60 6.73 15.06 1.94
CA LYS A 60 7.79 16.07 1.83
C LYS A 60 9.10 15.70 2.55
N ASN A 61 9.04 14.79 3.52
CA ASN A 61 10.20 14.40 4.34
C ASN A 61 10.09 12.96 4.84
N THR A 62 11.22 12.43 5.33
CA THR A 62 11.33 11.06 5.85
C THR A 62 10.32 10.74 6.95
N TYR A 63 9.96 11.72 7.79
CA TYR A 63 8.94 11.54 8.81
C TYR A 63 7.57 11.28 8.20
N GLY A 64 7.15 12.10 7.23
CA GLY A 64 5.88 11.93 6.52
C GLY A 64 5.78 10.57 5.84
N ILE A 65 6.85 10.13 5.17
CA ILE A 65 6.88 8.81 4.52
C ILE A 65 6.69 7.69 5.55
N ILE A 66 7.42 7.74 6.68
CA ILE A 66 7.31 6.72 7.73
C ILE A 66 5.92 6.75 8.37
N ASN A 67 5.39 7.93 8.67
CA ASN A 67 4.06 8.10 9.27
C ASN A 67 2.97 7.54 8.37
N GLU A 68 3.01 7.80 7.06
CA GLU A 68 2.09 7.20 6.11
C GLU A 68 2.21 5.67 6.14
N HIS A 69 3.42 5.10 6.05
CA HIS A 69 3.55 3.64 6.13
C HIS A 69 3.05 3.04 7.45
N LEU A 70 3.19 3.74 8.57
CA LEU A 70 2.63 3.29 9.84
C LEU A 70 1.09 3.30 9.81
N LYS A 71 0.45 4.31 9.19
CA LYS A 71 -1.01 4.31 8.95
C LYS A 71 -1.43 3.12 8.11
N TYR A 72 -0.72 2.82 7.01
CA TYR A 72 -1.04 1.66 6.18
C TYR A 72 -0.88 0.34 6.93
N ILE A 73 0.18 0.19 7.75
CA ILE A 73 0.33 -0.98 8.62
C ILE A 73 -0.82 -1.06 9.62
N TRP A 74 -1.30 0.07 10.13
CA TRP A 74 -2.41 0.13 11.08
C TRP A 74 -3.75 -0.29 10.45
N GLU A 75 -4.01 0.12 9.21
CA GLU A 75 -5.22 -0.20 8.43
C GLU A 75 -5.28 -1.66 7.95
N MET A 76 -4.18 -2.42 8.04
CA MET A 76 -4.21 -3.86 7.77
C MET A 76 -5.06 -4.62 8.78
N ASP A 77 -5.61 -5.75 8.33
CA ASP A 77 -6.21 -6.74 9.21
C ASP A 77 -5.27 -7.09 10.37
N GLU A 78 -5.83 -7.24 11.57
CA GLU A 78 -5.04 -7.39 12.80
C GLU A 78 -4.05 -8.56 12.72
N GLU A 79 -4.45 -9.68 12.12
CA GLU A 79 -3.62 -10.87 11.94
C GLU A 79 -2.43 -10.64 10.98
N VAL A 80 -2.61 -9.77 9.99
CA VAL A 80 -1.55 -9.35 9.06
C VAL A 80 -0.64 -8.32 9.74
N ARG A 81 -1.23 -7.33 10.42
CA ARG A 81 -0.52 -6.29 11.17
C ARG A 81 0.42 -6.88 12.21
N LYS A 82 -0.05 -7.85 13.01
CA LYS A 82 0.76 -8.56 14.02
C LYS A 82 1.96 -9.29 13.44
N LYS A 83 1.98 -9.63 12.15
CA LYS A 83 3.10 -10.32 11.48
C LYS A 83 4.01 -9.36 10.72
N THR A 84 3.57 -8.12 10.52
CA THR A 84 4.28 -7.12 9.72
C THR A 84 5.32 -6.37 10.57
N SER A 85 6.60 -6.53 10.22
CA SER A 85 7.67 -5.71 10.82
C SER A 85 7.68 -4.35 10.16
N ILE A 86 7.58 -3.28 10.97
CA ILE A 86 7.62 -1.89 10.50
C ILE A 86 8.87 -1.66 9.65
N TYR A 87 10.02 -2.12 10.14
CA TYR A 87 11.31 -1.88 9.50
C TYR A 87 11.43 -2.57 8.16
N SER A 88 11.13 -3.88 8.08
CA SER A 88 11.22 -4.58 6.80
C SER A 88 10.19 -4.06 5.80
N TYR A 89 8.99 -3.74 6.28
CA TYR A 89 7.91 -3.23 5.44
C TYR A 89 8.29 -1.90 4.75
N ILE A 90 8.85 -0.96 5.51
CA ILE A 90 9.25 0.37 5.00
C ILE A 90 10.49 0.25 4.10
N LEU A 91 11.50 -0.53 4.51
CA LEU A 91 12.75 -0.69 3.76
C LEU A 91 12.56 -1.31 2.37
N THR A 92 11.63 -2.27 2.23
CA THR A 92 11.41 -2.90 0.92
C THR A 92 10.68 -1.99 -0.06
N ARG A 93 10.12 -0.87 0.41
CA ARG A 93 9.25 0.02 -0.39
C ARG A 93 9.86 1.40 -0.64
N ASN A 94 10.94 1.76 0.06
CA ASN A 94 11.55 3.08 -0.03
C ASN A 94 13.07 3.03 0.08
N HIS A 95 13.74 4.05 -0.46
CA HIS A 95 15.17 4.27 -0.30
C HIS A 95 15.49 5.05 0.99
N ILE A 96 14.91 4.65 2.12
CA ILE A 96 15.18 5.26 3.44
C ILE A 96 16.20 4.42 4.18
N SER A 97 17.19 5.06 4.81
CA SER A 97 18.17 4.34 5.62
C SER A 97 17.53 3.71 6.86
N ARG A 98 18.05 2.54 7.28
CA ARG A 98 17.61 1.87 8.51
C ARG A 98 17.66 2.79 9.72
N SER A 99 18.75 3.56 9.87
CA SER A 99 18.95 4.48 10.98
C SER A 99 17.90 5.58 11.03
N ALA A 100 17.49 6.12 9.87
CA ALA A 100 16.43 7.13 9.82
C ALA A 100 15.06 6.56 10.25
N ILE A 101 14.74 5.32 9.83
CA ILE A 101 13.51 4.64 10.26
C ILE A 101 13.53 4.44 11.78
N HIS A 102 14.61 3.89 12.32
CA HIS A 102 14.76 3.69 13.76
C HIS A 102 14.64 4.99 14.56
N LYS A 103 15.28 6.07 14.08
CA LYS A 103 15.23 7.38 14.72
C LYS A 103 13.79 7.87 14.84
N ILE A 104 13.06 7.92 13.72
CA ILE A 104 11.70 8.47 13.68
C ILE A 104 10.71 7.58 14.44
N VAL A 105 10.79 6.26 14.29
CA VAL A 105 9.93 5.33 15.06
C VAL A 105 10.17 5.50 16.56
N ARG A 106 11.41 5.68 17.00
CA ARG A 106 11.74 5.95 18.40
C ARG A 106 11.17 7.29 18.86
N GLU A 107 11.32 8.34 18.07
CA GLU A 107 10.77 9.68 18.37
C GLU A 107 9.24 9.62 18.54
N MET A 108 8.53 8.97 17.62
CA MET A 108 7.07 8.80 17.71
C MET A 108 6.63 7.94 18.91
N THR A 109 7.41 6.91 19.24
CA THR A 109 7.15 6.07 20.42
C THR A 109 7.32 6.88 21.71
N LEU A 110 8.37 7.71 21.79
CA LEU A 110 8.62 8.57 22.95
C LEU A 110 7.58 9.70 23.09
N ALA A 111 7.08 10.22 21.97
CA ALA A 111 5.99 11.19 21.95
C ALA A 111 4.64 10.57 22.36
N GLY A 112 4.52 9.24 22.36
CA GLY A 112 3.29 8.53 22.66
C GLY A 112 2.28 8.52 21.50
N ASP A 113 2.75 8.77 20.27
CA ASP A 113 1.95 8.69 19.05
C ASP A 113 1.70 7.23 18.64
N ILE A 114 2.65 6.33 18.95
CA ILE A 114 2.57 4.91 18.61
C ILE A 114 3.09 4.05 19.77
N ILE A 115 2.63 2.80 19.80
CA ILE A 115 3.21 1.74 20.65
C ILE A 115 3.79 0.67 19.75
N VAL A 116 5.08 0.39 19.94
CA VAL A 116 5.83 -0.60 19.16
C VAL A 116 6.37 -1.69 20.09
N ASN A 117 6.14 -2.95 19.73
CA ASN A 117 6.70 -4.09 20.45
C ASN A 117 7.39 -5.05 19.46
N ARG A 118 8.67 -5.35 19.71
CA ARG A 118 9.53 -6.17 18.83
C ARG A 118 9.46 -5.74 17.35
N GLY A 119 9.41 -4.43 17.11
CA GLY A 119 9.36 -3.83 15.76
C GLY A 119 8.02 -3.96 15.03
N ARG A 120 6.94 -4.31 15.75
CA ARG A 120 5.57 -4.41 15.24
C ARG A 120 4.69 -3.34 15.88
N LEU A 121 3.73 -2.84 15.11
CA LEU A 121 2.82 -1.77 15.56
C LEU A 121 1.67 -2.37 16.39
N PHE A 122 1.51 -1.89 17.62
CA PHE A 122 0.48 -2.33 18.56
C PHE A 122 -0.59 -1.26 18.80
N ASP A 123 -0.20 0.00 18.76
CA ASP A 123 -1.12 1.13 18.86
C ASP A 123 -0.65 2.27 17.96
N PHE A 124 -1.61 3.03 17.44
CA PHE A 124 -1.38 4.16 16.57
C PHE A 124 -2.44 5.22 16.83
N LYS A 125 -2.05 6.33 17.46
CA LYS A 125 -2.91 7.50 17.55
C LYS A 125 -2.96 8.13 16.17
N TYR A 126 -4.11 8.05 15.51
CA TYR A 126 -4.36 8.94 14.39
C TYR A 126 -4.15 10.37 14.88
N PRO A 127 -3.21 11.15 14.33
CA PRO A 127 -3.21 12.58 14.60
C PRO A 127 -4.60 13.06 14.19
N ALA A 128 -5.31 13.70 15.13
CA ALA A 128 -6.60 14.29 14.85
C ALA A 128 -6.45 15.06 13.53
N LYS A 129 -7.27 14.74 12.52
CA LYS A 129 -7.27 15.49 11.25
C LYS A 129 -7.28 16.96 11.64
N ALA A 130 -6.21 17.69 11.30
CA ALA A 130 -6.28 19.14 11.32
C ALA A 130 -7.40 19.48 10.32
N LEU A 131 -8.54 19.88 10.87
CA LEU A 131 -9.71 20.35 10.14
C LEU A 131 -9.34 21.56 9.28
#